data_AF-L8JB58-F1
#
_entry.id   AF-L8JB58-F1
#
_cell.length_a   1.000
_cell.length_b   1.000
_cell.length_c   1.000
_cell.angle_alpha   90.00
_cell.angle_beta   90.00
_cell.angle_gamma   90.00
#
_symmetry.space_group_name_H-M   'P 1'
#
loop_
_entity.id
_entity.type
_entity.pdbx_description
1 polymer ?
#
loop_
_entity_poly.entity_id
_entity_poly.type
_entity_poly.pdbx_seq_one_letter_code
_entity_poly.pdbx_strand_id
1 'polypeptide(L)'
;MKELIDAILSRMKSPILGSFCLIYALYHIKEIGVFIWSKQEVKLQLLHQFEFNYNELIMFFFVAFCYVVILEWLQFAIDYLVKKSRYFRDKLIHEQNVELAKLKHQASNEYQSKLAEKELESYSDEKKEFEKKIEQLEKLKEHQNDMIDGLTEEVNSFGKYSVINKWEPSYKKLSLLFDKHGIKKVNGEYQVEMLASLDQDKRIPLDKITEIVKEIEKFNKYIEKLKEKEEELLL
;
A
#
# COMPACT_ATOMS: atom_id res chain seq x y z
N MET A 1 -62.66 -41.19 39.41
CA MET A 1 -61.51 -40.87 40.29
C MET A 1 -60.42 -40.08 39.58
N LYS A 2 -59.95 -40.46 38.38
CA LYS A 2 -58.93 -39.69 37.63
C LYS A 2 -59.32 -38.22 37.38
N GLU A 3 -60.53 -37.95 36.89
CA GLU A 3 -60.99 -36.58 36.60
C GLU A 3 -61.05 -35.67 37.84
N LEU A 4 -61.37 -36.23 39.02
CA LEU A 4 -61.33 -35.50 40.29
C LEU A 4 -59.90 -35.17 40.71
N ILE A 5 -58.98 -36.12 40.55
CA ILE A 5 -57.56 -35.93 40.84
C ILE A 5 -56.96 -34.89 39.89
N ASP A 6 -57.30 -34.95 38.60
CA ASP A 6 -56.85 -33.98 37.60
C ASP A 6 -57.42 -32.57 37.85
N ALA A 7 -58.67 -32.47 38.31
CA ALA A 7 -59.27 -31.21 38.72
C ALA A 7 -58.63 -30.62 39.99
N ILE A 8 -58.25 -31.47 40.95
CA ILE A 8 -57.53 -31.05 42.16
C ILE A 8 -56.10 -30.60 41.80
N LEU A 9 -55.40 -31.38 40.97
CA LEU A 9 -54.06 -31.05 40.48
C LEU A 9 -54.04 -29.76 39.66
N SER A 10 -55.05 -29.54 38.80
CA SER A 10 -55.14 -28.29 38.03
C SER A 10 -55.42 -27.07 38.92
N ARG A 11 -56.21 -27.23 39.99
CA ARG A 11 -56.49 -26.16 40.96
C ARG A 11 -55.30 -25.88 41.89
N MET A 12 -54.49 -26.89 42.22
CA MET A 12 -53.22 -26.70 42.96
C MET A 12 -52.15 -25.97 42.14
N LYS A 13 -52.31 -25.84 40.81
CA LYS A 13 -51.44 -24.97 39.99
C LYS A 13 -51.67 -23.49 40.27
N SER A 14 -52.78 -23.11 40.92
CA SER A 14 -52.98 -21.74 41.37
C SER A 14 -52.02 -21.47 42.55
N PRO A 15 -51.14 -20.45 42.46
CA PRO A 15 -50.19 -20.14 43.52
C PRO A 15 -50.86 -19.90 44.87
N ILE A 16 -52.02 -19.22 44.86
CA ILE A 16 -52.77 -18.91 46.08
C ILE A 16 -53.32 -20.18 46.72
N LEU A 17 -53.94 -21.06 45.93
CA LEU A 17 -54.55 -22.30 46.44
C LEU A 17 -53.46 -23.29 46.91
N GLY A 18 -52.36 -23.38 46.17
CA GLY A 18 -51.20 -24.18 46.54
C GLY A 18 -50.56 -23.71 47.85
N SER A 19 -50.28 -22.41 47.97
CA SER A 19 -49.74 -21.81 49.19
C SER A 19 -50.69 -21.98 50.37
N PHE A 20 -52.00 -21.79 50.16
CA PHE A 20 -53.02 -22.00 51.19
C PHE A 20 -53.01 -23.44 51.72
N CYS A 21 -53.08 -24.44 50.83
CA CYS A 21 -53.03 -25.84 51.21
C CYS A 21 -51.71 -26.20 51.93
N LEU A 22 -50.58 -25.65 51.47
CA LEU A 22 -49.28 -25.88 52.12
C LEU A 22 -49.20 -25.26 53.51
N ILE A 23 -49.66 -24.02 53.69
CA ILE A 23 -49.66 -23.34 54.99
C ILE A 23 -50.57 -24.08 55.97
N TYR A 24 -51.76 -24.48 55.51
CA TYR A 24 -52.70 -25.26 56.32
C TYR A 24 -52.11 -26.62 56.73
N ALA A 25 -51.48 -27.33 55.78
CA ALA A 25 -50.83 -28.61 56.06
C ALA A 25 -49.61 -28.47 56.97
N LEU A 26 -48.83 -27.40 56.84
CA LEU A 26 -47.70 -27.10 57.72
C LEU A 26 -48.15 -26.77 59.14
N TYR A 27 -49.24 -26.03 59.29
CA TYR A 27 -49.80 -25.72 60.60
C TYR A 27 -50.28 -26.99 61.30
N HIS A 28 -51.01 -27.85 60.59
CA HIS A 28 -51.51 -29.13 61.13
C HIS A 28 -50.56 -30.32 60.94
N ILE A 29 -49.26 -30.07 60.72
CA ILE A 29 -48.30 -31.14 60.39
C ILE A 29 -48.17 -32.17 61.51
N LYS A 30 -48.40 -31.75 62.75
CA LYS A 30 -48.35 -32.62 63.94
C LYS A 30 -49.56 -33.55 63.96
N GLU A 31 -50.77 -33.02 63.76
CA GLU A 31 -52.00 -33.81 63.70
C GLU A 31 -51.97 -34.77 62.52
N ILE A 32 -51.50 -34.31 61.35
CA ILE A 32 -51.30 -35.14 60.16
C ILE A 32 -50.29 -36.25 60.45
N GLY A 33 -49.17 -35.94 61.10
CA GLY A 33 -48.15 -36.92 61.48
C GLY A 33 -48.69 -37.98 62.44
N VAL A 34 -49.40 -37.57 63.49
CA VAL A 34 -50.05 -38.48 64.45
C VAL A 34 -51.11 -39.32 63.75
N PHE A 35 -51.88 -38.75 62.83
CA PHE A 35 -52.89 -39.46 62.05
C PHE A 35 -52.28 -40.53 61.13
N ILE A 36 -51.12 -40.25 60.52
CA ILE A 36 -50.42 -41.21 59.65
C ILE A 36 -49.89 -42.41 60.47
N TRP A 37 -49.28 -42.16 61.62
CA TRP A 37 -48.62 -43.18 62.46
C TRP A 37 -49.51 -43.89 63.48
N SER A 38 -50.74 -43.44 63.69
CA SER A 38 -51.64 -44.03 64.69
C SER A 38 -52.36 -45.30 64.21
N LYS A 39 -52.83 -46.11 65.17
CA LYS A 39 -53.68 -47.28 64.91
C LYS A 39 -55.10 -46.86 64.51
N GLN A 40 -55.81 -47.72 63.78
CA GLN A 40 -57.11 -47.40 63.16
C GLN A 40 -58.19 -46.89 64.15
N GLU A 41 -58.19 -47.40 65.38
CA GLU A 41 -59.12 -46.96 66.44
C GLU A 41 -58.87 -45.51 66.87
N VAL A 42 -57.59 -45.11 66.95
CA VAL A 42 -57.17 -43.74 67.30
C VAL A 42 -57.45 -42.76 66.15
N LYS A 43 -57.36 -43.22 64.90
CA LYS A 43 -57.71 -42.41 63.72
C LYS A 43 -59.19 -42.02 63.71
N LEU A 44 -60.09 -42.93 64.09
CA LEU A 44 -61.52 -42.67 64.17
C LEU A 44 -61.87 -41.66 65.27
N GLN A 45 -61.17 -41.74 66.41
CA GLN A 45 -61.34 -40.77 67.50
C GLN A 45 -60.85 -39.38 67.10
N LEU A 46 -59.68 -39.28 66.45
CA LEU A 46 -59.15 -38.02 65.93
C LEU A 46 -60.09 -37.38 64.90
N LEU A 47 -60.73 -38.19 64.04
CA LEU A 47 -61.69 -37.68 63.06
C LEU A 47 -62.96 -37.12 63.72
N HIS A 48 -63.43 -37.75 64.79
CA HIS A 48 -64.63 -37.33 65.52
C HIS A 48 -64.42 -36.04 66.33
N GLN A 49 -63.19 -35.79 66.79
CA GLN A 49 -62.82 -34.61 67.55
C GLN A 49 -62.39 -33.43 66.67
N PHE A 50 -62.33 -33.63 65.35
CA PHE A 50 -61.90 -32.59 64.42
C PHE A 50 -63.03 -31.57 64.23
N GLU A 51 -62.93 -30.44 64.91
CA GLU A 51 -63.84 -29.30 64.73
C GLU A 51 -63.32 -28.36 63.65
N PHE A 52 -64.19 -28.02 62.71
CA PHE A 52 -63.84 -27.16 61.59
C PHE A 52 -64.00 -25.69 61.96
N ASN A 53 -62.89 -24.98 62.16
CA ASN A 53 -62.92 -23.56 62.49
C ASN A 53 -62.81 -22.68 61.23
N TYR A 54 -63.91 -22.04 60.85
CA TYR A 54 -63.94 -21.15 59.68
C TYR A 54 -63.01 -19.93 59.80
N ASN A 55 -62.76 -19.45 61.03
CA ASN A 55 -61.89 -18.30 61.25
C ASN A 55 -60.42 -18.61 60.95
N GLU A 56 -59.97 -19.82 61.29
CA GLU A 56 -58.62 -20.29 60.98
C GLU A 56 -58.43 -20.41 59.46
N LEU A 57 -59.44 -20.88 58.75
CA LEU A 57 -59.39 -21.03 57.30
C LEU A 57 -59.24 -19.67 56.59
N ILE A 58 -59.99 -18.66 57.03
CA ILE A 58 -59.86 -17.28 56.52
C ILE A 58 -58.48 -16.71 56.85
N MET A 59 -57.95 -16.97 58.05
CA MET A 59 -56.62 -16.54 58.46
C MET A 59 -55.54 -17.13 57.55
N PHE A 60 -55.57 -18.44 57.30
CA PHE A 60 -54.60 -19.08 56.40
C PHE A 60 -54.73 -18.62 54.95
N PHE A 61 -55.95 -18.34 54.50
CA PHE A 61 -56.17 -17.75 53.17
C PHE A 61 -55.54 -16.35 53.08
N PHE A 62 -55.71 -15.52 54.11
CA PHE A 62 -55.09 -14.20 54.16
C PHE A 62 -53.56 -14.29 54.22
N VAL A 63 -52.99 -15.20 55.00
CA VAL A 63 -51.54 -15.44 55.05
C VAL A 63 -51.01 -15.91 53.70
N ALA A 64 -51.71 -16.83 53.03
CA ALA A 64 -51.36 -17.31 51.70
C ALA A 64 -51.39 -16.17 50.66
N PHE A 65 -52.41 -15.31 50.73
CA PHE A 65 -52.52 -14.14 49.87
C PHE A 65 -51.35 -13.17 50.10
N CYS A 66 -51.08 -12.79 51.36
CA CYS A 66 -49.94 -11.95 51.73
C CYS A 66 -48.61 -12.55 51.27
N TYR A 67 -48.42 -13.87 51.42
CA TYR A 67 -47.23 -14.57 50.95
C TYR A 67 -47.03 -14.42 49.44
N VAL A 68 -48.07 -14.65 48.63
CA VAL A 68 -47.99 -14.50 47.16
C VAL A 68 -47.65 -13.06 46.79
N VAL A 69 -48.28 -12.07 47.41
CA VAL A 69 -47.98 -10.66 47.14
C VAL A 69 -46.53 -10.32 47.52
N ILE A 70 -46.07 -10.72 48.70
CA ILE A 70 -44.69 -10.46 49.16
C ILE A 70 -43.68 -11.11 48.22
N LEU A 71 -43.97 -12.30 47.69
CA LEU A 71 -43.09 -13.01 46.77
C LEU A 71 -42.90 -12.26 45.45
N GLU A 72 -43.96 -11.68 44.88
CA GLU A 72 -43.88 -10.81 43.70
C GLU A 72 -43.03 -9.57 43.97
N TRP A 73 -43.21 -8.93 45.14
CA TRP A 73 -42.39 -7.77 45.55
C TRP A 73 -40.92 -8.14 45.76
N LEU A 74 -40.65 -9.32 46.32
CA LEU A 74 -39.29 -9.82 46.50
C LEU A 74 -38.63 -10.10 45.15
N GLN A 75 -39.37 -10.68 44.20
CA GLN A 75 -38.89 -10.92 42.85
C GLN A 75 -38.55 -9.60 42.14
N PHE A 76 -39.42 -8.58 42.27
CA PHE A 76 -39.13 -7.24 41.76
C PHE A 76 -37.86 -6.63 42.38
N ALA A 77 -37.66 -6.80 43.69
CA ALA A 77 -36.47 -6.30 44.37
C ALA A 77 -35.18 -7.00 43.88
N ILE A 78 -35.23 -8.31 43.67
CA ILE A 78 -34.12 -9.09 43.10
C ILE A 78 -33.82 -8.62 41.67
N ASP A 79 -34.83 -8.48 40.83
CA ASP A 79 -34.67 -8.00 39.46
C ASP A 79 -34.06 -6.60 39.41
N TYR A 80 -34.48 -5.71 40.32
CA TYR A 80 -33.91 -4.38 40.46
C TYR A 80 -32.42 -4.44 40.83
N LEU A 81 -32.04 -5.28 41.80
CA LEU A 81 -30.64 -5.47 42.19
C LEU A 81 -29.79 -6.03 41.04
N VAL A 82 -30.30 -7.01 40.31
CA VAL A 82 -29.60 -7.59 39.16
C VAL A 82 -29.44 -6.57 38.03
N LYS A 83 -30.49 -5.82 37.68
CA LYS A 83 -30.43 -4.76 36.66
C LYS A 83 -29.43 -3.67 37.05
N LYS A 84 -29.44 -3.24 38.31
CA LYS A 84 -28.48 -2.26 38.83
C LYS A 84 -27.05 -2.76 38.69
N SER A 85 -26.78 -4.00 39.09
CA SER A 85 -25.44 -4.61 38.96
C SER A 85 -24.97 -4.67 37.50
N ARG A 86 -25.84 -5.10 36.58
CA ARG A 86 -25.52 -5.14 35.14
C ARG A 86 -25.24 -3.75 34.58
N TYR A 87 -26.04 -2.76 34.94
CA TYR A 87 -25.85 -1.37 34.50
C TYR A 87 -24.48 -0.81 34.91
N PHE A 88 -24.04 -1.05 36.16
CA PHE A 88 -22.72 -0.63 36.62
C PHE A 88 -21.60 -1.31 35.81
N ARG A 89 -21.72 -2.61 35.55
CA ARG A 89 -20.74 -3.35 34.78
C ARG A 89 -20.65 -2.85 33.34
N ASP A 90 -21.78 -2.66 32.69
CA ASP A 90 -21.83 -2.21 31.29
C ASP A 90 -21.30 -0.78 31.17
N LYS A 91 -21.58 0.09 32.16
CA LYS A 91 -21.00 1.44 32.23
C LYS A 91 -19.47 1.39 32.30
N LEU A 92 -18.90 0.56 33.18
CA LEU A 92 -17.45 0.41 33.31
C LEU A 92 -16.79 -0.11 32.03
N ILE A 93 -17.40 -1.11 31.39
CA ILE A 93 -16.91 -1.64 30.11
C ILE A 93 -16.95 -0.55 29.03
N HIS A 94 -18.01 0.26 29.00
CA HIS A 94 -18.14 1.31 28.01
C HIS A 94 -17.08 2.40 28.19
N GLU A 95 -16.83 2.82 29.43
CA GLU A 95 -15.78 3.78 29.78
C GLU A 95 -14.39 3.27 29.36
N GLN A 96 -14.07 2.00 29.66
CA GLN A 96 -12.81 1.36 29.24
C GLN A 96 -12.66 1.30 27.72
N ASN A 97 -13.72 0.95 26.99
CA ASN A 97 -13.69 0.90 25.53
C ASN A 97 -13.46 2.28 24.91
N VAL A 98 -14.06 3.34 25.48
CA VAL A 98 -13.83 4.72 25.04
C VAL A 98 -12.39 5.13 25.25
N GLU A 99 -11.80 4.80 26.41
CA GLU A 99 -10.40 5.10 26.71
C GLU A 99 -9.44 4.35 25.77
N LEU A 100 -9.67 3.05 25.55
CA LEU A 100 -8.90 2.26 24.59
C LEU A 100 -9.01 2.80 23.16
N ALA A 101 -10.18 3.26 22.74
CA ALA A 101 -10.36 3.88 21.43
C ALA A 101 -9.55 5.17 21.30
N LYS A 102 -9.52 6.01 22.34
CA LYS A 102 -8.70 7.23 22.37
C LYS A 102 -7.21 6.90 22.27
N LEU A 103 -6.73 5.93 23.06
CA LEU A 103 -5.33 5.50 23.01
C LEU A 103 -4.94 4.94 21.64
N LYS A 104 -5.79 4.12 21.02
CA LYS A 104 -5.56 3.62 19.65
C LYS A 104 -5.49 4.76 18.64
N HIS A 105 -6.37 5.75 18.73
CA HIS A 105 -6.34 6.90 17.84
C HIS A 105 -5.06 7.72 18.03
N GLN A 106 -4.64 7.95 19.27
CA GLN A 106 -3.38 8.64 19.57
C GLN A 106 -2.18 7.87 19.00
N ALA A 107 -2.09 6.57 19.23
CA ALA A 107 -1.04 5.72 18.70
C ALA A 107 -1.02 5.71 17.15
N SER A 108 -2.20 5.71 16.51
CA SER A 108 -2.30 5.79 15.04
C SER A 108 -1.81 7.14 14.50
N ASN A 109 -2.15 8.25 15.17
CA ASN A 109 -1.67 9.57 14.77
C ASN A 109 -0.15 9.69 14.96
N GLU A 110 0.38 9.17 16.07
CA GLU A 110 1.82 9.17 16.35
C GLU A 110 2.59 8.32 15.32
N TYR A 111 2.02 7.18 14.93
CA TYR A 111 2.57 6.34 13.88
C TYR A 111 2.57 7.04 12.51
N GLN A 112 1.47 7.72 12.14
CA GLN A 112 1.39 8.50 10.92
C GLN A 112 2.39 9.67 10.90
N SER A 113 2.56 10.35 12.04
CA SER A 113 3.57 11.42 12.18
C SER A 113 4.98 10.88 11.93
N LYS A 114 5.33 9.74 12.54
CA LYS A 114 6.65 9.11 12.33
C LYS A 114 6.86 8.63 10.90
N LEU A 115 5.79 8.18 10.22
CA LEU A 115 5.88 7.80 8.81
C LEU A 115 6.15 9.02 7.93
N ALA A 116 5.43 10.12 8.17
CA ALA A 116 5.62 11.39 7.45
C ALA A 116 7.03 11.97 7.68
N GLU A 117 7.56 11.90 8.90
CA GLU A 117 8.94 12.30 9.21
C GLU A 117 9.98 11.49 8.42
N LYS A 118 9.80 10.16 8.34
CA LYS A 118 10.69 9.29 7.55
C LYS A 118 10.62 9.56 6.06
N GLU A 119 9.41 9.82 5.53
CA GLU A 119 9.24 10.19 4.12
C GLU A 119 9.94 11.53 3.82
N LEU A 120 9.79 12.53 4.69
CA LEU A 120 10.49 13.82 4.57
C LEU A 120 12.02 13.66 4.58
N GLU A 121 12.54 12.79 5.45
CA GLU A 121 13.97 12.47 5.51
C GLU A 121 14.44 11.82 4.19
N SER A 122 13.70 10.84 3.68
CA SER A 122 13.97 10.20 2.38
C SER A 122 13.98 11.20 1.23
N TYR A 123 12.98 12.10 1.16
CA TYR A 123 12.92 13.14 0.13
C TYR A 123 14.09 14.12 0.23
N SER A 124 14.52 14.48 1.45
CA SER A 124 15.70 15.32 1.66
C SER A 124 16.96 14.65 1.12
N ASP A 125 17.13 13.35 1.35
CA ASP A 125 18.30 12.61 0.88
C ASP A 125 18.30 12.40 -0.63
N GLU A 126 17.15 12.06 -1.23
CA GLU A 126 16.98 12.00 -2.68
C GLU A 126 17.30 13.35 -3.34
N LYS A 127 16.83 14.46 -2.75
CA LYS A 127 17.14 15.80 -3.24
C LYS A 127 18.64 16.08 -3.24
N LYS A 128 19.35 15.74 -2.17
CA LYS A 128 20.82 15.89 -2.10
C LYS A 128 21.52 15.03 -3.15
N GLU A 129 21.00 13.82 -3.41
CA GLU A 129 21.56 12.96 -4.46
C GLU A 129 21.36 13.59 -5.85
N PHE A 130 20.17 14.14 -6.13
CA PHE A 130 19.90 14.84 -7.38
C PHE A 130 20.75 16.10 -7.54
N GLU A 131 20.93 16.90 -6.48
CA GLU A 131 21.82 18.07 -6.49
C GLU A 131 23.25 17.68 -6.87
N LYS A 132 23.78 16.58 -6.30
CA LYS A 132 25.10 16.05 -6.68
C LYS A 132 25.16 15.62 -8.14
N LYS A 133 24.12 14.96 -8.66
CA LYS A 133 24.06 14.57 -10.08
C LYS A 133 24.01 15.78 -11.00
N ILE A 134 23.28 16.82 -10.64
CA ILE A 134 23.23 18.08 -11.39
C ILE A 134 24.62 18.71 -11.43
N GLU A 135 25.30 18.82 -10.28
CA GLU A 135 26.66 19.38 -10.22
C GLU A 135 27.65 18.58 -11.09
N GLN A 136 27.56 17.25 -11.10
CA GLN A 136 28.37 16.40 -11.97
C GLN A 136 28.09 16.64 -13.46
N LEU A 137 26.81 16.76 -13.83
CA LEU A 137 26.41 17.04 -15.21
C LEU A 137 26.84 18.45 -15.66
N GLU A 138 26.78 19.43 -14.78
CA GLU A 138 27.27 20.79 -15.06
C GLU A 138 28.78 20.79 -15.32
N LYS A 139 29.57 20.10 -14.47
CA LYS A 139 31.01 19.92 -14.68
C LYS A 139 31.34 19.19 -15.99
N LEU A 140 30.58 18.15 -16.34
CA LEU A 140 30.75 17.44 -17.60
C LEU A 140 30.43 18.33 -18.80
N LYS A 141 29.37 19.14 -18.71
CA LYS A 141 29.00 20.10 -19.75
C LYS A 141 30.05 21.19 -19.93
N GLU A 142 30.60 21.73 -18.85
CA GLU A 142 31.70 22.69 -18.88
C GLU A 142 32.92 22.10 -19.58
N HIS A 143 33.34 20.89 -19.18
CA HIS A 143 34.44 20.18 -19.82
C HIS A 143 34.21 19.91 -21.33
N GLN A 144 32.98 19.57 -21.73
CA GLN A 144 32.64 19.39 -23.14
C GLN A 144 32.70 20.71 -23.92
N ASN A 145 32.26 21.82 -23.33
CA ASN A 145 32.37 23.14 -23.96
C ASN A 145 33.83 23.55 -24.13
N ASP A 146 34.68 23.32 -23.12
CA ASP A 146 36.12 23.59 -23.21
C ASP A 146 36.78 22.80 -24.34
N MET A 147 36.40 21.53 -24.51
CA MET A 147 36.87 20.70 -25.64
C MET A 147 36.39 21.23 -26.99
N ILE A 148 35.13 21.66 -27.09
CA ILE A 148 34.57 22.25 -28.32
C ILE A 148 35.30 23.55 -28.66
N ASP A 149 35.57 24.40 -27.68
CA ASP A 149 36.29 25.66 -27.88
C ASP A 149 37.74 25.39 -28.33
N GLY A 150 38.43 24.43 -27.70
CA GLY A 150 39.76 23.99 -28.14
C GLY A 150 39.78 23.45 -29.58
N LEU A 151 38.83 22.59 -29.94
CA LEU A 151 38.70 22.08 -31.31
C LEU A 151 38.35 23.21 -32.30
N THR A 152 37.55 24.18 -31.90
CA THR A 152 37.19 25.34 -32.73
C THR A 152 38.41 26.24 -32.96
N GLU A 153 39.26 26.44 -31.95
CA GLU A 153 40.53 27.13 -32.09
C GLU A 153 41.50 26.39 -33.00
N GLU A 154 41.61 25.06 -32.86
CA GLU A 154 42.42 24.22 -33.75
C GLU A 154 41.93 24.33 -35.20
N VAL A 155 40.63 24.17 -35.46
CA VAL A 155 40.03 24.32 -36.80
C VAL A 155 40.28 25.71 -37.36
N ASN A 156 40.15 26.77 -36.56
CA ASN A 156 40.45 28.13 -36.99
C ASN A 156 41.95 28.34 -37.28
N SER A 157 42.83 27.67 -36.54
CA SER A 157 44.27 27.66 -36.82
C SER A 157 44.59 26.94 -38.14
N PHE A 158 43.92 25.83 -38.44
CA PHE A 158 43.99 25.15 -39.73
C PHE A 158 43.39 26.00 -40.87
N GLY A 159 42.31 26.75 -40.61
CA GLY A 159 41.76 27.73 -41.54
C GLY A 159 42.73 28.89 -41.86
N LYS A 160 43.62 29.24 -40.93
CA LYS A 160 44.74 30.18 -41.17
C LYS A 160 45.86 29.56 -42.00
N TYR A 161 46.05 28.24 -41.98
CA TYR A 161 46.84 27.51 -42.98
C TYR A 161 46.05 27.37 -44.28
N SER A 162 45.70 28.51 -44.86
CA SER A 162 45.08 28.67 -46.18
C SER A 162 46.07 28.32 -47.30
N VAL A 163 46.49 27.05 -47.33
CA VAL A 163 46.97 26.44 -48.56
C VAL A 163 45.77 26.22 -49.49
N ILE A 164 44.59 25.90 -48.96
CA ILE A 164 43.38 25.56 -49.74
C ILE A 164 42.90 26.73 -50.62
N ASN A 165 42.94 27.99 -50.15
CA ASN A 165 42.56 29.16 -50.96
C ASN A 165 43.56 29.49 -52.09
N LYS A 166 44.76 28.89 -52.10
CA LYS A 166 45.75 29.08 -53.17
C LYS A 166 45.55 28.10 -54.34
N TRP A 167 44.88 26.97 -54.10
CA TRP A 167 44.68 25.92 -55.11
C TRP A 167 43.32 25.98 -55.82
N GLU A 168 42.36 26.75 -55.29
CA GLU A 168 41.03 26.92 -55.89
C GLU A 168 41.07 27.40 -57.36
N PRO A 169 41.94 28.35 -57.76
CA PRO A 169 42.05 28.76 -59.16
C PRO A 169 42.67 27.66 -60.05
N SER A 170 43.62 26.89 -59.51
CA SER A 170 44.33 25.83 -60.23
C SER A 170 43.43 24.61 -60.46
N TYR A 171 42.62 24.25 -59.47
CA TYR A 171 41.68 23.12 -59.57
C TYR A 171 40.57 23.40 -60.58
N LYS A 172 40.05 24.64 -60.61
CA LYS A 172 39.02 25.07 -61.57
C LYS A 172 39.56 25.08 -63.01
N LYS A 173 40.83 25.46 -63.19
CA LYS A 173 41.51 25.45 -64.49
C LYS A 173 41.80 24.03 -64.98
N LEU A 174 42.17 23.12 -64.06
CA LEU A 174 42.36 21.70 -64.35
C LEU A 174 41.03 21.00 -64.68
N SER A 175 39.95 21.26 -63.93
CA SER A 175 38.63 20.69 -64.24
C SER A 175 38.13 21.13 -65.62
N LEU A 176 38.29 22.42 -65.98
CA LEU A 176 37.96 22.95 -67.31
C LEU A 176 38.78 22.30 -68.43
N LEU A 177 40.06 22.00 -68.19
CA LEU A 177 40.91 21.27 -69.14
C LEU A 177 40.46 19.82 -69.29
N PHE A 178 40.12 19.14 -68.19
CA PHE A 178 39.64 17.76 -68.22
C PHE A 178 38.29 17.63 -68.94
N ASP A 179 37.35 18.56 -68.71
CA ASP A 179 36.06 18.58 -69.41
C ASP A 179 36.23 18.83 -70.91
N LYS A 180 37.13 19.74 -71.31
CA LYS A 180 37.42 20.03 -72.73
C LYS A 180 38.04 18.84 -73.47
N HIS A 181 38.75 17.97 -72.75
CA HIS A 181 39.36 16.77 -73.29
C HIS A 181 38.53 15.49 -73.03
N GLY A 182 37.29 15.62 -72.54
CA GLY A 182 36.36 14.50 -72.37
C GLY A 182 36.73 13.54 -71.24
N ILE A 183 37.62 13.93 -70.32
CA ILE A 183 38.10 13.10 -69.21
C ILE A 183 37.06 13.16 -68.10
N LYS A 184 36.25 12.10 -67.98
CA LYS A 184 35.24 11.98 -66.93
C LYS A 184 35.82 11.35 -65.67
N LYS A 185 35.42 11.91 -64.52
CA LYS A 185 35.71 11.37 -63.19
C LYS A 185 34.90 10.09 -62.98
N VAL A 186 35.56 8.95 -62.72
CA VAL A 186 34.91 7.69 -62.35
C VAL A 186 35.36 7.33 -60.94
N ASN A 187 34.42 7.18 -60.00
CA ASN A 187 34.67 6.78 -58.60
C ASN A 187 35.72 7.60 -57.84
N GLY A 188 35.76 8.92 -58.03
CA GLY A 188 36.61 9.78 -57.20
C GLY A 188 38.09 9.85 -57.59
N GLU A 189 38.57 8.95 -58.45
CA GLU A 189 39.95 8.86 -58.88
C GLU A 189 40.09 9.17 -60.38
N TYR A 190 41.06 10.01 -60.74
CA TYR A 190 41.44 10.17 -62.15
C TYR A 190 42.29 8.97 -62.53
N GLN A 191 41.77 8.08 -63.38
CA GLN A 191 42.52 6.90 -63.82
C GLN A 191 43.79 7.33 -64.56
N VAL A 192 44.95 7.08 -63.93
CA VAL A 192 46.30 7.32 -64.46
C VAL A 192 46.56 6.48 -65.73
N GLU A 193 45.81 5.40 -65.94
CA GLU A 193 45.93 4.54 -67.12
C GLU A 193 45.56 5.21 -68.45
N MET A 194 44.87 6.36 -68.44
CA MET A 194 44.59 7.13 -69.66
C MET A 194 45.70 8.10 -70.07
N LEU A 195 46.75 8.29 -69.25
CA LEU A 195 47.91 9.12 -69.62
C LEU A 195 48.89 8.41 -70.56
N ALA A 196 48.85 7.07 -70.61
CA ALA A 196 49.66 6.29 -71.55
C ALA A 196 49.17 6.39 -73.01
N SER A 197 47.92 6.77 -73.25
CA SER A 197 47.38 6.99 -74.61
C SER A 197 47.55 8.42 -75.12
N LEU A 198 48.05 9.35 -74.29
CA LEU A 198 48.33 10.74 -74.65
C LEU A 198 49.73 10.97 -75.25
N ASP A 199 50.57 9.93 -75.33
CA ASP A 199 51.89 9.97 -75.98
C ASP A 199 51.81 10.12 -77.52
N GLN A 200 50.62 9.98 -78.12
CA GLN A 200 50.44 10.11 -79.57
C GLN A 200 49.97 11.50 -80.05
N ASP A 201 49.56 12.41 -79.16
CA ASP A 201 49.14 13.77 -79.56
C ASP A 201 50.17 14.80 -79.05
N LYS A 202 50.99 15.31 -79.97
CA LYS A 202 52.15 16.22 -79.76
C LYS A 202 51.79 17.62 -79.21
N ARG A 203 50.74 17.76 -78.41
CA ARG A 203 50.19 19.06 -77.96
C ARG A 203 50.49 19.40 -76.51
N ILE A 204 51.01 18.48 -75.70
CA ILE A 204 51.41 18.75 -74.32
C ILE A 204 52.89 18.38 -74.13
N PRO A 205 53.77 19.34 -73.78
CA PRO A 205 55.17 19.06 -73.48
C PRO A 205 55.29 18.04 -72.33
N LEU A 206 56.07 16.98 -72.53
CA LEU A 206 56.23 15.84 -71.61
C LEU A 206 56.68 16.28 -70.20
N ASP A 207 57.46 17.36 -70.14
CA ASP A 207 57.90 18.08 -68.94
C ASP A 207 56.74 18.54 -68.05
N LYS A 208 55.64 19.04 -68.65
CA LYS A 208 54.45 19.47 -67.88
C LYS A 208 53.63 18.29 -67.37
N ILE A 209 53.57 17.20 -68.12
CA ILE A 209 52.89 15.97 -67.68
C ILE A 209 53.63 15.41 -66.46
N THR A 210 54.96 15.39 -66.51
CA THR A 210 55.80 14.91 -65.41
C THR A 210 55.66 15.77 -64.16
N GLU A 211 55.51 17.09 -64.32
CA GLU A 211 55.26 18.02 -63.21
C GLU A 211 53.89 17.78 -62.56
N ILE A 212 52.84 17.58 -63.36
CA ILE A 212 51.49 17.25 -62.88
C ILE A 212 51.48 15.92 -62.13
N VAL A 213 52.15 14.89 -62.64
CA VAL A 213 52.26 13.59 -61.96
C VAL A 213 52.95 13.73 -60.60
N LYS A 214 54.04 14.52 -60.52
CA LYS A 214 54.72 14.79 -59.25
C LYS A 214 53.86 15.55 -58.24
N GLU A 215 53.01 16.46 -58.71
CA GLU A 215 52.06 17.16 -57.83
C GLU A 215 50.96 16.21 -57.31
N ILE A 216 50.45 15.33 -58.17
CA ILE A 216 49.46 14.31 -57.77
C ILE A 216 50.05 13.36 -56.72
N GLU A 217 51.29 12.89 -56.90
CA GLU A 217 51.98 12.04 -55.92
C GLU A 217 52.17 12.74 -54.58
N LYS A 218 52.57 14.02 -54.57
CA LYS A 218 52.69 14.81 -53.34
C LYS A 218 51.35 14.94 -52.62
N PHE A 219 50.28 15.14 -53.37
CA PHE A 219 48.94 15.28 -52.81
C PHE A 219 48.44 13.96 -52.19
N ASN A 220 48.65 12.83 -52.87
CA ASN A 220 48.29 11.51 -52.33
C ASN A 220 49.03 11.19 -51.04
N LYS A 221 50.33 11.51 -50.97
CA LYS A 221 51.15 11.34 -49.76
C LYS A 221 50.70 12.22 -48.59
N TYR A 222 50.10 13.38 -48.88
CA TYR A 222 49.51 14.24 -47.87
C TYR A 222 48.20 13.68 -47.33
N ILE A 223 47.37 13.08 -48.20
CA ILE A 223 46.12 12.41 -47.78
C ILE A 223 46.40 11.20 -46.89
N GLU A 224 47.41 10.38 -47.19
CA GLU A 224 47.77 9.25 -46.32
C GLU A 224 48.15 9.71 -44.90
N LYS A 225 48.96 10.78 -44.79
CA LYS A 225 49.33 11.34 -43.47
C LYS A 225 48.14 11.87 -42.68
N LEU A 226 47.10 12.36 -43.35
CA LEU A 226 45.89 12.81 -42.67
C LEU A 226 45.08 11.62 -42.14
N LYS A 227 45.01 10.53 -42.89
CA LYS A 227 44.35 9.29 -42.43
C LYS A 227 45.07 8.67 -41.24
N GLU A 228 46.40 8.61 -41.25
CA GLU A 228 47.18 8.12 -40.10
C GLU A 228 46.91 8.92 -38.82
N LYS A 229 46.81 10.26 -38.94
CA LYS A 229 46.46 11.13 -37.80
C LYS A 229 45.02 10.96 -37.30
N GLU A 230 44.08 10.64 -38.20
CA GLU A 230 42.69 10.37 -37.83
C GLU A 230 42.56 9.05 -37.06
N GLU A 231 43.34 8.03 -37.43
CA GLU A 231 43.42 6.76 -36.70
C GLU A 231 44.08 6.91 -35.32
N GLU A 232 45.09 7.77 -35.17
CA GLU A 232 45.70 8.08 -33.86
C GLU A 232 44.75 8.82 -32.89
N LEU A 233 43.76 9.55 -33.40
CA LEU A 233 42.77 10.28 -32.60
C LEU A 233 41.57 9.40 -32.15
N LEU A 234 41.42 8.21 -32.74
CA LEU A 234 40.33 7.26 -32.44
C LEU A 234 40.76 6.13 -31.49
N LEU A 235 42.03 6.10 -31.06
CA LEU A 235 42.62 5.21 -30.05
C LEU A 235 42.82 5.93 -28.71
#